data_AF-A0AAF0Y107-F1
#
_entry.id   AF-A0AAF0Y107-F1
#
_cell.length_a   1.000
_cell.length_b   1.000
_cell.length_c   1.000
_cell.angle_alpha   90.00
_cell.angle_beta   90.00
_cell.angle_gamma   90.00
#
_symmetry.space_group_name_H-M   'P 1'
#
loop_
_entity.id
_entity.type
_entity.pdbx_description
1 polymer ?
#
loop_
_entity_poly.entity_id
_entity_poly.type
_entity_poly.pdbx_seq_one_letter_code
_entity_poly.pdbx_strand_id
1 'polypeptide(L)'
;MSFEPQYQLSRRILTKVFSLVVVLDDMYDVYGTVEELILFTDAIERWDISALDQLPEYMRYIYRIILEVYIEVEEELSQAGIPLNRAQYAKDAMKEIIRSYIFDAKCINKWLVPTMEENMSNSVVSSTIPILATHFFAGMGDIVTVEALEWLSKYPLMVQASSLYCVLTDNIAEDEVGKAADAACFVDCYMKQHGVSKEYTYSEFGKQRVKAWKDMNSECLRPTAVPLPLLSVVLSIPRLAYILYEYQGLDGFSASDTKTKELINSVLVNPIPM
;
A
#
# COMPACT_ATOMS: atom_id res chain seq x y z
N MET A 1 10.42 -3.83 5.73
CA MET A 1 9.77 -3.31 6.94
C MET A 1 10.37 -4.10 8.07
N SER A 2 11.49 -3.55 8.53
CA SER A 2 12.62 -4.24 9.16
C SER A 2 12.53 -4.16 10.69
N PHE A 3 13.03 -5.16 11.41
CA PHE A 3 12.86 -5.27 12.87
C PHE A 3 14.01 -4.64 13.67
N GLU A 4 15.12 -4.33 13.01
CA GLU A 4 16.36 -3.90 13.64
C GLU A 4 16.21 -2.54 14.35
N PRO A 5 16.85 -2.33 15.52
CA PRO A 5 16.63 -1.13 16.34
C PRO A 5 16.88 0.20 15.63
N GLN A 6 17.88 0.27 14.73
CA GLN A 6 18.24 1.48 14.00
C GLN A 6 17.13 2.04 13.10
N TYR A 7 16.13 1.22 12.75
CA TYR A 7 14.99 1.63 11.91
C TYR A 7 13.77 2.08 12.72
N GLN A 8 13.96 2.48 14.00
CA GLN A 8 12.88 2.97 14.86
C GLN A 8 12.12 4.15 14.23
N LEU A 9 12.83 5.14 13.68
CA LEU A 9 12.22 6.29 13.03
C LEU A 9 11.37 5.87 11.81
N SER A 10 11.93 5.04 10.92
CA SER A 10 11.19 4.48 9.78
C SER A 10 9.93 3.73 10.21
N ARG A 11 10.00 2.89 11.25
CA ARG A 11 8.84 2.15 11.74
C ARG A 11 7.78 3.10 12.30
N ARG A 12 8.17 4.12 13.06
CA ARG A 12 7.23 5.09 13.64
C ARG A 12 6.49 5.88 12.56
N ILE A 13 7.21 6.41 11.57
CA ILE A 13 6.62 7.11 10.42
C ILE A 13 5.67 6.18 9.66
N LEU A 14 6.14 4.98 9.30
CA LEU A 14 5.36 4.00 8.57
C LEU A 14 4.08 3.62 9.31
N THR A 15 4.12 3.36 10.62
CA THR A 15 2.93 2.95 11.38
C THR A 15 1.84 4.03 11.34
N LYS A 16 2.20 5.31 11.54
CA LYS A 16 1.23 6.42 11.46
C LYS A 16 0.58 6.50 10.08
N VAL A 17 1.41 6.42 9.04
CA VAL A 17 0.95 6.50 7.64
C VAL A 17 0.13 5.29 7.26
N PHE A 18 0.53 4.09 7.66
CA PHE A 18 -0.22 2.87 7.38
C PHE A 18 -1.61 2.91 8.00
N SER A 19 -1.74 3.39 9.24
CA SER A 19 -3.06 3.62 9.86
C SER A 19 -3.90 4.63 9.07
N LEU A 20 -3.30 5.70 8.55
CA LEU A 20 -4.02 6.66 7.69
C LEU A 20 -4.45 6.02 6.38
N VAL A 21 -3.56 5.26 5.72
CA VAL A 21 -3.87 4.56 4.46
C VAL A 21 -5.07 3.63 4.63
N VAL A 22 -5.11 2.84 5.71
CA VAL A 22 -6.26 1.96 6.02
C VAL A 22 -7.56 2.76 6.21
N VAL A 23 -7.52 3.86 6.97
CA VAL A 23 -8.71 4.72 7.16
C VAL A 23 -9.17 5.34 5.84
N LEU A 24 -8.22 5.71 4.98
CA LEU A 24 -8.52 6.28 3.66
C LEU A 24 -9.08 5.22 2.72
N ASP A 25 -8.55 4.01 2.73
CA ASP A 25 -9.05 2.85 1.98
C ASP A 25 -10.54 2.62 2.28
N ASP A 26 -10.89 2.43 3.56
CA ASP A 26 -12.29 2.28 4.01
C ASP A 26 -13.17 3.49 3.61
N MET A 27 -12.61 4.69 3.68
CA MET A 27 -13.34 5.91 3.31
C MET A 27 -13.67 5.93 1.81
N TYR A 28 -12.74 5.53 0.95
CA TYR A 28 -12.92 5.53 -0.50
C TYR A 28 -13.74 4.33 -1.02
N ASP A 29 -13.63 3.19 -0.34
CA ASP A 29 -14.25 1.94 -0.79
C ASP A 29 -15.71 1.80 -0.34
N VAL A 30 -16.02 2.14 0.92
CA VAL A 30 -17.33 1.80 1.50
C VAL A 30 -18.11 2.95 2.15
N TYR A 31 -17.46 4.08 2.46
CA TYR A 31 -18.10 5.13 3.26
C TYR A 31 -18.45 6.40 2.48
N GLY A 32 -17.49 7.00 1.79
CA GLY A 32 -17.66 8.29 1.12
C GLY A 32 -18.46 8.19 -0.19
N THR A 33 -19.24 9.20 -0.50
CA THR A 33 -19.83 9.30 -1.86
C THR A 33 -18.78 9.76 -2.86
N VAL A 34 -18.91 9.37 -4.14
CA VAL A 34 -17.95 9.77 -5.18
C VAL A 34 -17.76 11.30 -5.23
N GLU A 35 -18.83 12.07 -5.03
CA GLU A 35 -18.77 13.54 -4.96
C GLU A 35 -17.96 14.06 -3.77
N GLU A 36 -18.14 13.49 -2.58
CA GLU A 36 -17.35 13.84 -1.39
C GLU A 36 -15.88 13.45 -1.58
N LEU A 37 -15.63 12.27 -2.13
CA LEU A 37 -14.29 11.75 -2.40
C LEU A 37 -13.52 12.60 -3.41
N ILE A 38 -14.20 13.18 -4.42
CA ILE A 38 -13.59 14.17 -5.33
C ILE A 38 -13.11 15.40 -4.55
N LEU A 39 -13.93 15.94 -3.65
CA LEU A 39 -13.56 17.10 -2.83
C LEU A 39 -12.37 16.77 -1.92
N PHE A 40 -12.35 15.57 -1.32
CA PHE A 40 -11.23 15.12 -0.49
C PHE A 40 -9.95 14.94 -1.30
N THR A 41 -10.03 14.31 -2.47
CA THR A 41 -8.88 14.19 -3.39
C THR A 41 -8.32 15.56 -3.74
N ASP A 42 -9.18 16.52 -4.11
CA ASP A 42 -8.74 17.88 -4.42
C ASP A 42 -8.10 18.59 -3.22
N ALA A 43 -8.56 18.32 -2.00
CA ALA A 43 -7.94 18.85 -0.78
C ALA A 43 -6.53 18.26 -0.56
N ILE A 44 -6.35 16.96 -0.76
CA ILE A 44 -5.03 16.30 -0.69
C ILE A 44 -4.10 16.83 -1.79
N GLU A 45 -4.60 17.04 -3.01
CA GLU A 45 -3.82 17.65 -4.09
C GLU A 45 -3.30 19.04 -3.73
N ARG A 46 -4.17 19.87 -3.16
CA ARG A 46 -3.82 21.22 -2.70
C ARG A 46 -2.85 21.22 -1.53
N TRP A 47 -3.00 20.26 -0.60
CA TRP A 47 -2.18 20.14 0.61
C TRP A 47 -2.17 21.44 1.45
N ASP A 48 -3.34 22.06 1.62
CA ASP A 48 -3.50 23.37 2.27
C ASP A 48 -4.64 23.31 3.30
N ILE A 49 -4.39 23.83 4.51
CA ILE A 49 -5.34 23.86 5.62
C ILE A 49 -6.66 24.58 5.27
N SER A 50 -6.64 25.53 4.34
CA SER A 50 -7.82 26.25 3.85
C SER A 50 -8.80 25.37 3.07
N ALA A 51 -8.38 24.18 2.62
CA ALA A 51 -9.27 23.22 1.97
C ALA A 51 -10.30 22.60 2.95
N LEU A 52 -10.07 22.70 4.28
CA LEU A 52 -10.97 22.15 5.29
C LEU A 52 -12.42 22.62 5.14
N ASP A 53 -12.63 23.90 4.84
CA ASP A 53 -13.99 24.48 4.81
C ASP A 53 -14.85 23.90 3.67
N GLN A 54 -14.23 23.26 2.69
CA GLN A 54 -14.88 22.65 1.52
C GLN A 54 -15.29 21.19 1.77
N LEU A 55 -14.79 20.57 2.85
CA LEU A 55 -15.01 19.16 3.13
C LEU A 55 -16.22 18.94 4.06
N PRO A 56 -16.87 17.76 3.99
CA PRO A 56 -17.77 17.27 5.04
C PRO A 56 -17.07 17.16 6.41
N GLU A 57 -17.83 17.21 7.50
CA GLU A 57 -17.29 17.28 8.87
C GLU A 57 -16.33 16.12 9.21
N TYR A 58 -16.69 14.88 8.86
CA TYR A 58 -15.84 13.71 9.14
C TYR A 58 -14.52 13.75 8.35
N MET A 59 -14.56 14.18 7.08
CA MET A 59 -13.40 14.34 6.21
C MET A 59 -12.47 15.46 6.70
N ARG A 60 -13.00 16.53 7.29
CA ARG A 60 -12.17 17.60 7.91
C ARG A 60 -11.27 17.06 9.00
N TYR A 61 -11.78 16.14 9.82
CA TYR A 61 -11.02 15.54 10.90
C TYR A 61 -9.87 14.70 10.34
N ILE A 62 -10.16 13.81 9.38
CA ILE A 62 -9.15 12.96 8.73
C ILE A 62 -8.09 13.82 8.03
N TYR A 63 -8.52 14.82 7.25
CA TYR A 63 -7.60 15.71 6.53
C TYR A 63 -6.67 16.48 7.46
N ARG A 64 -7.19 16.98 8.60
CA ARG A 64 -6.37 17.65 9.62
C ARG A 64 -5.30 16.71 10.17
N ILE A 65 -5.65 15.47 10.51
CA ILE A 65 -4.70 14.49 11.03
C ILE A 65 -3.61 14.21 9.99
N ILE A 66 -3.96 14.09 8.71
CA ILE A 66 -2.97 13.93 7.64
C ILE A 66 -1.98 15.09 7.68
N LEU A 67 -2.45 16.34 7.64
CA LEU A 67 -1.56 17.51 7.69
C LEU A 67 -0.66 17.50 8.93
N GLU A 68 -1.21 17.20 10.10
CA GLU A 68 -0.48 17.12 11.37
C GLU A 68 0.60 16.02 11.36
N VAL A 69 0.28 14.81 10.85
CA VAL A 69 1.23 13.70 10.74
C VAL A 69 2.41 14.09 9.85
N TYR A 70 2.19 14.78 8.73
CA TYR A 70 3.28 15.18 7.85
C TYR A 70 4.11 16.34 8.39
N ILE A 71 3.53 17.26 9.17
CA ILE A 71 4.29 18.25 9.94
C ILE A 71 5.20 17.53 10.93
N GLU A 72 4.68 16.55 11.67
CA GLU A 72 5.47 15.77 12.62
C GLU A 72 6.58 14.96 11.91
N VAL A 73 6.29 14.38 10.74
CA VAL A 73 7.34 13.70 9.93
C VAL A 73 8.45 14.69 9.57
N GLU A 74 8.13 15.89 9.09
CA GLU A 74 9.14 16.90 8.76
C GLU A 74 9.99 17.30 9.97
N GLU A 75 9.37 17.48 11.13
CA GLU A 75 10.05 17.78 12.39
C GLU A 75 10.97 16.63 12.82
N GLU A 76 10.48 15.38 12.79
CA GLU A 76 11.26 14.20 13.16
C GLU A 76 12.47 14.00 12.23
N LEU A 77 12.30 14.23 10.91
CA LEU A 77 13.40 14.18 9.94
C LEU A 77 14.43 15.28 10.20
N SER A 78 13.97 16.51 10.47
CA SER A 78 14.85 17.63 10.78
C SER A 78 15.69 17.37 12.03
N GLN A 79 15.07 16.88 13.11
CA GLN A 79 15.75 16.51 14.36
C GLN A 79 16.77 15.39 14.17
N ALA A 80 16.49 14.44 13.26
CA ALA A 80 17.40 13.36 12.91
C ALA A 80 18.52 13.77 11.93
N GLY A 81 18.54 15.03 11.48
CA GLY A 81 19.50 15.49 10.47
C GLY A 81 19.29 14.89 9.07
N ILE A 82 18.08 14.38 8.80
CA ILE A 82 17.72 13.75 7.53
C ILE A 82 17.19 14.83 6.56
N PRO A 83 17.59 14.79 5.27
CA PRO A 83 17.10 15.74 4.27
C PRO A 83 15.56 15.82 4.15
N LEU A 84 15.02 17.04 4.22
CA LEU A 84 13.57 17.30 4.18
C LEU A 84 12.92 17.00 2.81
N ASN A 85 13.70 16.85 1.73
CA ASN A 85 13.15 16.42 0.45
C ASN A 85 12.49 15.03 0.55
N ARG A 86 12.87 14.19 1.52
CA ARG A 86 12.20 12.91 1.79
C ARG A 86 10.74 13.07 2.22
N ALA A 87 10.42 14.15 2.95
CA ALA A 87 9.02 14.46 3.27
C ALA A 87 8.23 14.82 2.00
N GLN A 88 8.87 15.47 1.02
CA GLN A 88 8.20 15.77 -0.26
C GLN A 88 7.84 14.47 -1.01
N TYR A 89 8.77 13.53 -1.16
CA TYR A 89 8.47 12.21 -1.75
C TYR A 89 7.34 11.49 -1.00
N ALA A 90 7.33 11.58 0.33
CA ALA A 90 6.27 11.01 1.16
C ALA A 90 4.89 11.65 0.88
N LYS A 91 4.83 12.98 0.73
CA LYS A 91 3.60 13.71 0.35
C LYS A 91 3.14 13.34 -1.06
N ASP A 92 4.07 13.25 -2.00
CA ASP A 92 3.77 12.90 -3.39
C ASP A 92 3.19 11.48 -3.47
N ALA A 93 3.75 10.53 -2.72
CA ALA A 93 3.20 9.17 -2.62
C ALA A 93 1.78 9.13 -2.00
N MET A 94 1.47 10.03 -1.06
CA MET A 94 0.10 10.16 -0.52
C MET A 94 -0.88 10.74 -1.55
N LYS A 95 -0.45 11.70 -2.36
CA LYS A 95 -1.26 12.18 -3.47
C LYS A 95 -1.52 11.08 -4.49
N GLU A 96 -0.50 10.29 -4.81
CA GLU A 96 -0.61 9.15 -5.73
C GLU A 96 -1.61 8.09 -5.23
N ILE A 97 -1.54 7.67 -3.96
CA ILE A 97 -2.51 6.68 -3.44
C ILE A 97 -3.94 7.23 -3.44
N ILE A 98 -4.13 8.51 -3.09
CA ILE A 98 -5.47 9.13 -3.09
C ILE A 98 -6.02 9.28 -4.51
N ARG A 99 -5.18 9.56 -5.52
CA ARG A 99 -5.58 9.50 -6.93
C ARG A 99 -5.99 8.09 -7.36
N SER A 100 -5.29 7.09 -6.83
CA SER A 100 -5.59 5.69 -7.09
C SER A 100 -6.94 5.27 -6.50
N TYR A 101 -7.20 5.64 -5.24
CA TYR A 101 -8.46 5.35 -4.59
C TYR A 101 -9.66 6.06 -5.23
N ILE A 102 -9.55 7.33 -5.66
CA ILE A 102 -10.67 7.97 -6.39
C ILE A 102 -10.89 7.32 -7.76
N PHE A 103 -9.85 6.79 -8.40
CA PHE A 103 -9.99 6.04 -9.65
C PHE A 103 -10.81 4.76 -9.39
N ASP A 104 -10.46 3.99 -8.37
CA ASP A 104 -11.18 2.76 -8.00
C ASP A 104 -12.63 3.04 -7.59
N ALA A 105 -12.86 4.06 -6.75
CA ALA A 105 -14.20 4.48 -6.35
C ALA A 105 -15.08 4.87 -7.55
N LYS A 106 -14.52 5.56 -8.55
CA LYS A 106 -15.24 5.90 -9.80
C LYS A 106 -15.54 4.65 -10.64
N CYS A 107 -14.63 3.68 -10.69
CA CYS A 107 -14.85 2.41 -11.38
C CYS A 107 -15.97 1.59 -10.72
N ILE A 108 -15.91 1.41 -9.39
CA ILE A 108 -16.92 0.68 -8.60
C ILE A 108 -18.31 1.28 -8.80
N ASN A 109 -18.41 2.62 -8.74
CA ASN A 109 -19.67 3.33 -8.90
C ASN A 109 -20.12 3.50 -10.37
N LYS A 110 -19.37 2.94 -11.34
CA LYS A 110 -19.66 2.99 -12.80
C LYS A 110 -19.61 4.38 -13.41
N TRP A 111 -18.89 5.31 -12.78
CA TRP A 111 -18.60 6.65 -13.34
C TRP A 111 -17.45 6.60 -14.35
N LEU A 112 -16.61 5.57 -14.26
CA LEU A 112 -15.51 5.31 -15.16
C LEU A 112 -15.52 3.84 -15.57
N VAL A 113 -15.21 3.56 -16.84
CA VAL A 113 -14.94 2.21 -17.33
C VAL A 113 -13.47 2.17 -17.75
N PRO A 114 -12.57 1.57 -16.95
CA PRO A 114 -11.15 1.60 -17.24
C PRO A 114 -10.79 0.60 -18.34
N THR A 115 -9.74 0.91 -19.10
CA THR A 115 -9.03 -0.11 -19.88
C THR A 115 -8.25 -1.04 -18.96
N MET A 116 -7.89 -2.23 -19.44
CA MET A 116 -7.06 -3.15 -18.67
C MET A 116 -5.70 -2.55 -18.31
N GLU A 117 -5.11 -1.76 -19.22
CA GLU A 117 -3.83 -1.08 -18.99
C GLU A 117 -3.94 -0.05 -17.86
N GLU A 118 -4.99 0.77 -17.87
CA GLU A 118 -5.25 1.75 -16.80
C GLU A 118 -5.48 1.05 -15.46
N ASN A 119 -6.25 -0.05 -15.43
CA ASN A 119 -6.50 -0.81 -14.22
C ASN A 119 -5.22 -1.47 -13.67
N MET A 120 -4.39 -2.06 -14.53
CA MET A 120 -3.10 -2.64 -14.14
C MET A 120 -2.14 -1.56 -13.62
N SER A 121 -2.08 -0.42 -14.28
CA SER A 121 -1.26 0.71 -13.84
C SER A 121 -1.71 1.22 -12.47
N ASN A 122 -3.04 1.38 -12.28
CA ASN A 122 -3.62 1.79 -11.00
C ASN A 122 -3.31 0.78 -9.90
N SER A 123 -3.41 -0.53 -10.19
CA SER A 123 -3.18 -1.60 -9.22
C SER A 123 -1.79 -1.59 -8.59
N VAL A 124 -0.77 -1.05 -9.29
CA VAL A 124 0.57 -0.87 -8.70
C VAL A 124 0.52 0.11 -7.53
N VAL A 125 -0.23 1.20 -7.69
CA VAL A 125 -0.35 2.24 -6.65
C VAL A 125 -1.31 1.77 -5.55
N SER A 126 -2.51 1.30 -5.88
CA SER A 126 -3.50 0.83 -4.89
C SER A 126 -3.04 -0.38 -4.09
N SER A 127 -2.05 -1.15 -4.56
CA SER A 127 -1.39 -2.19 -3.75
C SER A 127 -0.71 -1.70 -2.47
N THR A 128 -0.58 -0.37 -2.30
CA THR A 128 0.12 0.34 -1.22
C THR A 128 1.64 0.12 -1.15
N ILE A 129 2.23 -0.77 -1.98
CA ILE A 129 3.69 -1.01 -1.99
C ILE A 129 4.50 0.29 -2.13
N PRO A 130 4.21 1.18 -3.11
CA PRO A 130 5.03 2.38 -3.30
C PRO A 130 4.95 3.33 -2.11
N ILE A 131 3.75 3.58 -1.57
CA ILE A 131 3.57 4.48 -0.45
C ILE A 131 4.24 3.94 0.83
N LEU A 132 4.09 2.65 1.14
CA LEU A 132 4.71 2.06 2.34
C LEU A 132 6.23 2.03 2.25
N ALA A 133 6.78 1.69 1.09
CA ALA A 133 8.22 1.74 0.87
C ALA A 133 8.78 3.16 0.99
N THR A 134 8.08 4.15 0.41
CA THR A 134 8.49 5.56 0.44
C THR A 134 8.53 6.11 1.86
N HIS A 135 7.50 5.85 2.66
CA HIS A 135 7.45 6.30 4.05
C HIS A 135 8.45 5.59 4.95
N PHE A 136 8.73 4.31 4.70
CA PHE A 136 9.82 3.62 5.40
C PHE A 136 11.19 4.23 5.05
N PHE A 137 11.43 4.54 3.75
CA PHE A 137 12.67 5.17 3.28
C PHE A 137 12.88 6.56 3.87
N ALA A 138 11.82 7.32 4.13
CA ALA A 138 11.92 8.65 4.71
C ALA A 138 12.80 8.64 5.99
N GLY A 139 12.53 7.72 6.91
CA GLY A 139 13.27 7.58 8.17
C GLY A 139 14.54 6.71 8.12
N MET A 140 14.89 6.12 6.97
CA MET A 140 15.87 5.01 6.91
C MET A 140 17.34 5.50 6.85
N GLY A 141 17.71 6.51 7.62
CA GLY A 141 19.10 7.01 7.74
C GLY A 141 19.77 7.33 6.41
N ASP A 142 21.11 7.29 6.36
CA ASP A 142 21.90 7.78 5.22
C ASP A 142 21.98 6.82 4.02
N ILE A 143 21.50 5.58 4.16
CA ILE A 143 21.51 4.61 3.05
C ILE A 143 20.53 5.00 1.92
N VAL A 144 19.54 5.83 2.22
CA VAL A 144 18.57 6.33 1.24
C VAL A 144 19.13 7.57 0.56
N THR A 145 19.49 7.43 -0.71
CA THR A 145 19.92 8.54 -1.57
C THR A 145 18.75 9.05 -2.42
N VAL A 146 18.95 10.18 -3.11
CA VAL A 146 17.95 10.71 -4.05
C VAL A 146 17.71 9.73 -5.20
N GLU A 147 18.77 9.10 -5.70
CA GLU A 147 18.68 8.09 -6.76
C GLU A 147 17.86 6.88 -6.34
N ALA A 148 17.91 6.50 -5.06
CA ALA A 148 17.08 5.41 -4.53
C ALA A 148 15.59 5.81 -4.44
N LEU A 149 15.29 7.06 -4.12
CA LEU A 149 13.92 7.59 -4.11
C LEU A 149 13.37 7.72 -5.53
N GLU A 150 14.17 8.21 -6.48
CA GLU A 150 13.83 8.26 -7.91
C GLU A 150 13.70 6.87 -8.53
N TRP A 151 14.52 5.91 -8.09
CA TRP A 151 14.37 4.51 -8.48
C TRP A 151 13.01 3.99 -8.03
N LEU A 152 12.63 4.23 -6.76
CA LEU A 152 11.35 3.76 -6.21
C LEU A 152 10.15 4.41 -6.92
N SER A 153 10.20 5.72 -7.20
CA SER A 153 9.11 6.49 -7.83
C SER A 153 8.86 6.11 -9.29
N LYS A 154 9.77 5.36 -9.92
CA LYS A 154 9.60 4.83 -11.30
C LYS A 154 8.93 3.46 -11.33
N TYR A 155 8.52 2.94 -10.18
CA TYR A 155 7.94 1.61 -10.00
C TYR A 155 8.76 0.53 -10.74
N PRO A 156 9.98 0.24 -10.26
CA PRO A 156 10.88 -0.74 -10.88
C PRO A 156 10.29 -2.15 -10.80
N LEU A 157 10.89 -3.12 -11.48
CA LEU A 157 10.39 -4.50 -11.51
C LEU A 157 10.15 -5.06 -10.10
N MET A 158 11.03 -4.76 -9.14
CA MET A 158 10.84 -5.12 -7.73
C MET A 158 9.49 -4.63 -7.17
N VAL A 159 9.11 -3.37 -7.44
CA VAL A 159 7.84 -2.79 -6.99
C VAL A 159 6.68 -3.40 -7.76
N GLN A 160 6.74 -3.45 -9.10
CA GLN A 160 5.67 -4.02 -9.93
C GLN A 160 5.36 -5.47 -9.55
N ALA A 161 6.40 -6.29 -9.36
CA ALA A 161 6.25 -7.69 -8.97
C ALA A 161 5.71 -7.82 -7.55
N SER A 162 6.16 -6.98 -6.60
CA SER A 162 5.62 -6.96 -5.24
C SER A 162 4.13 -6.57 -5.23
N SER A 163 3.76 -5.55 -5.98
CA SER A 163 2.38 -5.08 -6.13
C SER A 163 1.49 -6.15 -6.75
N LEU A 164 1.90 -6.73 -7.88
CA LEU A 164 1.15 -7.80 -8.54
C LEU A 164 0.93 -8.98 -7.59
N TYR A 165 1.95 -9.38 -6.84
CA TYR A 165 1.80 -10.46 -5.87
C TYR A 165 0.75 -10.14 -4.79
N CYS A 166 0.80 -8.92 -4.21
CA CYS A 166 -0.12 -8.51 -3.16
C CYS A 166 -1.56 -8.39 -3.68
N VAL A 167 -1.77 -7.70 -4.81
CA VAL A 167 -3.09 -7.51 -5.43
C VAL A 167 -3.74 -8.85 -5.73
N LEU A 168 -3.02 -9.79 -6.35
CA LEU A 168 -3.59 -11.10 -6.67
C LEU A 168 -3.90 -11.93 -5.42
N THR A 169 -3.07 -11.81 -4.39
CA THR A 169 -3.27 -12.52 -3.12
C THR A 169 -4.51 -12.01 -2.40
N ASP A 170 -4.65 -10.69 -2.32
CA ASP A 170 -5.76 -10.01 -1.69
C ASP A 170 -7.08 -10.28 -2.44
N ASN A 171 -7.11 -10.09 -3.77
CA ASN A 171 -8.32 -10.31 -4.58
C ASN A 171 -8.83 -11.76 -4.52
N ILE A 172 -7.94 -12.75 -4.43
CA ILE A 172 -8.37 -14.15 -4.23
C ILE A 172 -9.03 -14.29 -2.87
N ALA A 173 -8.42 -13.77 -1.80
CA ALA A 173 -8.94 -13.90 -0.45
C ALA A 173 -10.30 -13.18 -0.28
N GLU A 174 -10.46 -11.99 -0.85
CA GLU A 174 -11.72 -11.24 -0.81
C GLU A 174 -12.86 -11.94 -1.57
N ASP A 175 -12.55 -12.50 -2.74
CA ASP A 175 -13.50 -13.25 -3.56
C ASP A 175 -13.89 -14.60 -2.92
N GLU A 176 -13.02 -15.21 -2.10
CA GLU A 176 -13.36 -16.40 -1.31
C GLU A 176 -14.36 -16.10 -0.19
N VAL A 177 -14.31 -14.90 0.42
CA VAL A 177 -15.22 -14.49 1.49
C VAL A 177 -16.47 -13.75 0.98
N GLY A 178 -16.63 -13.63 -0.33
CA GLY A 178 -17.79 -12.99 -0.96
C GLY A 178 -17.82 -11.47 -0.81
N LYS A 179 -16.68 -10.84 -0.49
CA LYS A 179 -16.51 -9.37 -0.50
C LYS A 179 -16.35 -8.83 -1.92
N ALA A 180 -16.09 -9.68 -2.91
CA ALA A 180 -15.98 -9.34 -4.33
C ALA A 180 -17.29 -8.86 -5.02
N ALA A 181 -18.28 -8.37 -4.25
CA ALA A 181 -19.59 -7.98 -4.77
C ALA A 181 -19.55 -6.76 -5.72
N ASP A 182 -18.39 -6.10 -5.85
CA ASP A 182 -18.22 -4.91 -6.66
C ASP A 182 -17.52 -5.15 -7.99
N ALA A 183 -17.89 -4.34 -8.99
CA ALA A 183 -17.48 -4.43 -10.39
C ALA A 183 -15.96 -4.26 -10.64
N ALA A 184 -15.16 -4.07 -9.58
CA ALA A 184 -13.71 -3.89 -9.62
C ALA A 184 -12.90 -5.13 -9.24
N CYS A 185 -13.51 -6.22 -8.76
CA CYS A 185 -12.77 -7.44 -8.40
C CYS A 185 -12.01 -8.00 -9.63
N PHE A 186 -10.68 -8.10 -9.53
CA PHE A 186 -9.81 -8.57 -10.62
C PHE A 186 -10.18 -9.97 -11.10
N VAL A 187 -10.65 -10.84 -10.20
CA VAL A 187 -11.11 -12.20 -10.54
C VAL A 187 -12.28 -12.13 -11.52
N ASP A 188 -13.28 -11.33 -11.17
CA ASP A 188 -14.53 -11.17 -11.91
C ASP A 188 -14.30 -10.53 -13.28
N CYS A 189 -13.43 -9.51 -13.32
CA CYS A 189 -12.96 -8.88 -14.55
C CYS A 189 -12.24 -9.88 -15.47
N TYR A 190 -11.32 -10.67 -14.92
CA TYR A 190 -10.57 -11.66 -15.69
C TYR A 190 -11.48 -12.75 -16.26
N MET A 191 -12.42 -13.26 -15.45
CA MET A 191 -13.40 -14.26 -15.89
C MET A 191 -14.26 -13.73 -17.03
N LYS A 192 -14.80 -12.51 -16.91
CA LYS A 192 -15.64 -11.89 -17.94
C LYS A 192 -14.86 -11.63 -19.23
N GLN A 193 -13.63 -11.15 -19.12
CA GLN A 193 -12.79 -10.84 -20.28
C GLN A 193 -12.35 -12.08 -21.05
N HIS A 194 -12.00 -13.15 -20.35
CA HIS A 194 -11.45 -14.36 -20.97
C HIS A 194 -12.47 -15.49 -21.16
N GLY A 195 -13.69 -15.36 -20.61
CA GLY A 195 -14.72 -16.38 -20.68
C GLY A 195 -14.34 -17.67 -19.96
N VAL A 196 -13.60 -17.57 -18.85
CA VAL A 196 -13.02 -18.70 -18.11
C VAL A 196 -13.70 -18.89 -16.75
N SER A 197 -13.56 -20.08 -16.16
CA SER A 197 -14.11 -20.38 -14.83
C SER A 197 -13.30 -19.76 -13.70
N LYS A 198 -13.90 -19.64 -12.52
CA LYS A 198 -13.24 -19.15 -11.30
C LYS A 198 -12.03 -19.99 -10.93
N GLU A 199 -12.13 -21.32 -11.02
CA GLU A 199 -11.04 -22.25 -10.75
C GLU A 199 -9.87 -22.05 -11.73
N TYR A 200 -10.17 -21.79 -13.00
CA TYR A 200 -9.14 -21.49 -13.99
C TYR A 200 -8.44 -20.16 -13.66
N THR A 201 -9.20 -19.12 -13.33
CA THR A 201 -8.68 -17.81 -12.92
C THR A 201 -7.75 -17.93 -11.71
N TYR A 202 -8.18 -18.65 -10.68
CA TYR A 202 -7.37 -18.87 -9.47
C TYR A 202 -6.07 -19.62 -9.79
N SER A 203 -6.15 -20.65 -10.62
CA SER A 203 -4.96 -21.37 -11.10
C SER A 203 -4.00 -20.43 -11.85
N GLU A 204 -4.52 -19.56 -12.72
CA GLU A 204 -3.69 -18.63 -13.49
C GLU A 204 -3.07 -17.54 -12.60
N PHE A 205 -3.83 -16.98 -11.67
CA PHE A 205 -3.31 -16.03 -10.67
C PHE A 205 -2.25 -16.69 -9.79
N GLY A 206 -2.41 -17.96 -9.43
CA GLY A 206 -1.37 -18.75 -8.77
C GLY A 206 -0.05 -18.80 -9.55
N LYS A 207 -0.10 -19.04 -10.87
CA LYS A 207 1.10 -19.01 -11.72
C LYS A 207 1.72 -17.62 -11.79
N GLN A 208 0.90 -16.58 -11.89
CA GLN A 208 1.37 -15.18 -11.92
C GLN A 208 2.03 -14.78 -10.60
N ARG A 209 1.48 -15.17 -9.45
CA ARG A 209 2.12 -14.98 -8.14
C ARG A 209 3.49 -15.66 -8.07
N VAL A 210 3.60 -16.91 -8.53
CA VAL A 210 4.89 -17.62 -8.60
C VAL A 210 5.88 -16.90 -9.51
N LYS A 211 5.43 -16.36 -10.65
CA LYS A 211 6.28 -15.55 -11.54
C LYS A 211 6.74 -14.26 -10.85
N ALA A 212 5.82 -13.51 -10.25
CA ALA A 212 6.12 -12.28 -9.52
C ALA A 212 7.15 -12.52 -8.40
N TRP A 213 7.01 -13.63 -7.67
CA TRP A 213 7.98 -14.02 -6.65
C TRP A 213 9.38 -14.31 -7.21
N LYS A 214 9.46 -14.94 -8.39
CA LYS A 214 10.72 -15.15 -9.10
C LYS A 214 11.33 -13.84 -9.60
N ASP A 215 10.52 -12.92 -10.11
CA ASP A 215 10.96 -11.60 -10.56
C ASP A 215 11.54 -10.80 -9.38
N MET A 216 10.87 -10.78 -8.22
CA MET A 216 11.40 -10.18 -6.98
C MET A 216 12.73 -10.82 -6.54
N ASN A 217 12.87 -12.15 -6.63
CA ASN A 217 14.12 -12.82 -6.30
C ASN A 217 15.25 -12.42 -7.27
N SER A 218 14.93 -12.23 -8.56
CA SER A 218 15.91 -11.85 -9.57
C SER A 218 16.50 -10.46 -9.33
N GLU A 219 15.67 -9.51 -8.88
CA GLU A 219 16.08 -8.14 -8.54
C GLU A 219 17.03 -8.09 -7.31
N CYS A 220 17.05 -9.14 -6.49
CA CYS A 220 17.99 -9.29 -5.38
C CYS A 220 19.36 -9.88 -5.78
N LEU A 221 19.55 -10.29 -7.04
CA LEU A 221 20.81 -10.83 -7.54
C LEU A 221 21.78 -9.69 -7.90
N ARG A 222 23.08 -9.89 -7.64
CA ARG A 222 24.09 -8.86 -7.90
C ARG A 222 24.45 -8.78 -9.39
N PRO A 223 24.73 -7.58 -9.93
CA PRO A 223 24.66 -6.27 -9.26
C PRO A 223 23.21 -5.80 -9.05
N THR A 224 22.93 -5.17 -7.90
CA THR A 224 21.59 -4.66 -7.57
C THR A 224 21.44 -3.19 -7.98
N ALA A 225 20.23 -2.77 -8.36
CA ALA A 225 19.95 -1.38 -8.77
C ALA A 225 20.09 -0.37 -7.61
N VAL A 226 19.78 -0.81 -6.39
CA VAL A 226 19.93 -0.05 -5.13
C VAL A 226 20.53 -0.96 -4.05
N PRO A 227 21.00 -0.44 -2.90
CA PRO A 227 21.50 -1.27 -1.82
C PRO A 227 20.49 -2.33 -1.36
N LEU A 228 20.97 -3.55 -1.10
CA LEU A 228 20.13 -4.69 -0.67
C LEU A 228 19.19 -4.40 0.52
N PRO A 229 19.53 -3.58 1.54
CA PRO A 229 18.59 -3.23 2.58
C PRO A 229 17.35 -2.49 2.07
N LEU A 230 17.48 -1.67 1.02
CA LEU A 230 16.34 -0.97 0.40
C LEU A 230 15.44 -1.94 -0.35
N LEU A 231 16.02 -2.88 -1.11
CA LEU A 231 15.27 -3.97 -1.75
C LEU A 231 14.54 -4.84 -0.72
N SER A 232 15.18 -5.11 0.42
CA SER A 232 14.62 -5.91 1.51
C SER A 232 13.40 -5.25 2.15
N VAL A 233 13.32 -3.91 2.16
CA VAL A 233 12.14 -3.19 2.62
C VAL A 233 10.95 -3.45 1.70
N VAL A 234 11.14 -3.31 0.38
CA VAL A 234 10.07 -3.57 -0.60
C VAL A 234 9.62 -5.04 -0.53
N LEU A 235 10.58 -5.98 -0.55
CA LEU A 235 10.33 -7.42 -0.50
C LEU A 235 9.64 -7.91 0.79
N SER A 236 9.76 -7.18 1.90
CA SER A 236 9.12 -7.59 3.14
C SER A 236 7.59 -7.46 3.12
N ILE A 237 7.03 -6.57 2.29
CA ILE A 237 5.59 -6.35 2.21
C ILE A 237 4.88 -7.57 1.59
N PRO A 238 5.30 -8.11 0.44
CA PRO A 238 4.70 -9.35 -0.09
C PRO A 238 4.96 -10.57 0.81
N ARG A 239 6.03 -10.59 1.62
CA ARG A 239 6.21 -11.60 2.68
C ARG A 239 5.15 -11.48 3.78
N LEU A 240 4.79 -10.25 4.16
CA LEU A 240 3.70 -10.02 5.10
C LEU A 240 2.36 -10.46 4.49
N ALA A 241 2.09 -10.11 3.22
CA ALA A 241 0.89 -10.56 2.51
C ALA A 241 0.80 -12.10 2.47
N TYR A 242 1.90 -12.80 2.18
CA TYR A 242 1.94 -14.26 2.25
C TYR A 242 1.52 -14.79 3.64
N ILE A 243 2.04 -14.20 4.73
CA ILE A 243 1.73 -14.62 6.10
C ILE A 243 0.27 -14.31 6.46
N LEU A 244 -0.25 -13.15 6.07
CA LEU A 244 -1.59 -12.71 6.44
C LEU A 244 -2.67 -13.43 5.66
N TYR A 245 -2.42 -13.76 4.39
CA TYR A 245 -3.43 -14.27 3.48
C TYR A 245 -3.22 -15.74 3.13
N GLU A 246 -2.12 -16.05 2.44
CA GLU A 246 -1.89 -17.41 1.91
C GLU A 246 -1.62 -18.45 2.99
N TYR A 247 -0.76 -18.13 3.95
CA TYR A 247 -0.37 -19.06 5.01
C TYR A 247 -1.56 -19.38 5.94
N GLN A 248 -2.44 -18.40 6.16
CA GLN A 248 -3.64 -18.56 6.99
C GLN A 248 -4.82 -19.15 6.20
N GLY A 249 -4.84 -18.98 4.87
CA GLY A 249 -5.96 -19.39 4.02
C GLY A 249 -7.22 -18.54 4.23
N LEU A 250 -7.04 -17.28 4.65
CA LEU A 250 -8.11 -16.30 4.88
C LEU A 250 -7.51 -14.89 4.87
N ASP A 251 -8.34 -13.85 4.78
CA ASP A 251 -7.91 -12.46 5.00
C ASP A 251 -7.60 -12.22 6.48
N GLY A 252 -6.35 -12.49 6.88
CA GLY A 252 -5.89 -12.36 8.26
C GLY A 252 -5.63 -10.92 8.69
N PHE A 253 -5.73 -9.96 7.76
CA PHE A 253 -5.69 -8.54 8.07
C PHE A 253 -7.03 -8.10 8.66
N SER A 254 -8.13 -8.37 7.95
CA SER A 254 -9.49 -8.08 8.45
C SER A 254 -9.88 -9.02 9.59
N ALA A 255 -9.63 -10.33 9.43
CA ALA A 255 -9.94 -11.35 10.46
C ALA A 255 -8.79 -11.48 11.47
N SER A 256 -8.43 -10.36 12.10
CA SER A 256 -7.26 -10.24 12.96
C SER A 256 -7.34 -11.02 14.28
N ASP A 257 -8.52 -11.50 14.68
CA ASP A 257 -8.76 -12.32 15.88
C ASP A 257 -8.31 -13.78 15.73
N THR A 258 -7.81 -14.15 14.54
CA THR A 258 -7.31 -15.48 14.19
C THR A 258 -5.80 -15.66 14.47
N LYS A 259 -5.02 -16.25 13.54
CA LYS A 259 -3.59 -16.52 13.71
C LYS A 259 -2.77 -15.23 13.79
N THR A 260 -3.25 -14.15 13.19
CA THR A 260 -2.66 -12.80 13.32
C THR A 260 -2.52 -12.38 14.79
N LYS A 261 -3.55 -12.57 15.62
CA LYS A 261 -3.49 -12.27 17.07
C LYS A 261 -2.42 -13.08 17.79
N GLU A 262 -2.26 -14.35 17.43
CA GLU A 262 -1.22 -15.21 18.02
C GLU A 262 0.19 -14.72 17.65
N LEU A 263 0.40 -14.32 16.39
CA LEU A 263 1.66 -13.75 15.93
C LEU A 263 1.98 -12.46 16.68
N ILE A 264 1.02 -11.54 16.82
CA ILE A 264 1.16 -10.31 17.59
C ILE A 264 1.56 -10.63 19.04
N ASN A 265 0.87 -11.56 19.69
CA ASN A 265 1.20 -11.96 21.06
C ASN A 265 2.62 -12.54 21.18
N SER A 266 3.06 -13.34 20.21
CA SER A 266 4.41 -13.94 20.24
C SER A 266 5.55 -12.94 20.02
N VAL A 267 5.28 -11.82 19.34
CA VAL A 267 6.32 -10.84 18.98
C VAL A 267 6.31 -9.63 19.91
N LEU A 268 5.14 -9.20 20.39
CA LEU A 268 4.98 -7.92 21.08
C LEU A 268 4.54 -8.04 22.55
N VAL A 269 4.08 -9.22 23.00
CA VAL A 269 3.53 -9.40 24.35
C VAL A 269 4.35 -10.39 25.17
N ASN A 270 4.62 -11.57 24.62
CA ASN A 270 5.26 -12.67 25.34
C ASN A 270 6.76 -12.72 25.02
N PRO A 271 7.66 -12.36 25.95
CA PRO A 271 9.09 -12.51 25.73
C PRO A 271 9.49 -13.99 25.69
N ILE A 272 10.59 -14.28 24.99
CA ILE A 272 11.21 -15.61 25.03
C ILE A 272 11.70 -15.85 26.47
N PRO A 273 11.29 -16.96 27.13
CA PRO A 273 11.79 -17.29 28.47
C PRO A 273 13.31 -17.37 28.47
N MET A 274 13.94 -16.74 29.47
CA MET A 274 15.38 -16.82 29.70
C MET A 274 15.75 -17.99 30.59
#